data_AF-A2QGA9-F1
#
_entry.id   AF-A2QGA9-F1
#
_cell.length_a   1.000
_cell.length_b   1.000
_cell.length_c   1.000
_cell.angle_alpha   90.00
_cell.angle_beta   90.00
_cell.angle_gamma   90.00
#
_symmetry.space_group_name_H-M   'P 1'
#
loop_
_entity.id
_entity.type
_entity.pdbx_description
1 polymer ?
#
loop_
_entity_poly.entity_id
_entity_poly.type
_entity_poly.pdbx_seq_one_letter_code
_entity_poly.pdbx_strand_id
1 'polypeptide(L)'
;MHVSPSWLTLTRSLHPVLICLTRSYQTAPGSALNFIPCYQDYLCARLEVPLDWSASAIENKTAALAVIKLPAQVDPADERYGGSIIVNPGGPGGSGVQEILNRGKEIQRTVDSPDDAQQSRYFDIVSFDPRGVGNTIPPLTCFPDLLSSYLWNEAVQAHGLVGSSEHAADLLWARMQALATSCTDSSKDNADIGPYMNT
;
A
#
# COMPACT_ATOMS: atom_id res chain seq x y z
N MET A 1 54.20 19.13 -41.32
CA MET A 1 54.04 18.60 -39.94
C MET A 1 52.73 19.13 -39.39
N HIS A 2 51.65 18.36 -39.52
CA HIS A 2 50.32 18.70 -39.02
C HIS A 2 49.90 17.63 -38.02
N VAL A 3 49.57 18.05 -36.80
CA VAL A 3 49.10 17.18 -35.72
C VAL A 3 47.58 17.35 -35.64
N SER A 4 46.83 16.26 -35.74
CA SER A 4 45.38 16.22 -35.50
C SER A 4 45.13 15.44 -34.20
N PRO A 5 44.34 15.95 -33.24
CA PRO A 5 43.98 15.20 -32.05
C PRO A 5 42.70 14.39 -32.31
N SER A 6 42.82 13.07 -32.21
CA SER A 6 41.70 12.13 -32.26
C SER A 6 41.07 12.03 -30.87
N TRP A 7 39.79 12.39 -30.74
CA TRP A 7 39.02 12.22 -29.51
C TRP A 7 38.48 10.79 -29.44
N LEU A 8 39.02 9.98 -28.52
CA LEU A 8 38.46 8.68 -28.15
C LEU A 8 37.18 8.90 -27.33
N THR A 9 36.03 8.64 -27.93
CA THR A 9 34.74 8.52 -27.24
C THR A 9 34.70 7.19 -26.50
N LEU A 10 34.81 7.23 -25.15
CA LEU A 10 34.51 6.09 -24.30
C LEU A 10 33.00 5.82 -24.35
N THR A 11 32.56 4.85 -25.14
CA THR A 11 31.23 4.27 -25.02
C THR A 11 31.22 3.37 -23.79
N ARG A 12 30.64 3.87 -22.69
CA ARG A 12 30.46 3.10 -21.46
C ARG A 12 29.38 2.04 -21.69
N SER A 13 29.81 0.84 -22.07
CA SER A 13 28.97 -0.36 -22.14
C SER A 13 28.41 -0.68 -20.75
N LEU A 14 27.14 -0.36 -20.53
CA LEU A 14 26.40 -0.77 -19.34
C LEU A 14 26.11 -2.27 -19.46
N HIS A 15 26.79 -3.06 -18.62
CA HIS A 15 26.55 -4.48 -18.50
C HIS A 15 25.15 -4.74 -17.89
N PRO A 16 24.38 -5.73 -18.38
CA PRO A 16 22.99 -5.95 -17.98
C PRO A 16 22.82 -6.66 -16.61
N VAL A 17 23.80 -6.63 -15.72
CA VAL A 17 23.85 -7.51 -14.53
C VAL A 17 23.40 -6.82 -13.23
N LEU A 18 22.77 -5.63 -13.32
CA LEU A 18 22.35 -4.87 -12.13
C LEU A 18 20.90 -4.38 -12.19
N ILE A 19 19.95 -5.27 -12.50
CA ILE A 19 18.49 -5.03 -12.35
C ILE A 19 17.89 -6.13 -11.47
N CYS A 20 18.45 -6.34 -10.29
CA CYS A 20 17.83 -7.15 -9.24
C CYS A 20 17.85 -6.41 -7.90
N LEU A 21 17.43 -5.14 -7.95
CA LEU A 21 17.07 -4.36 -6.76
C LEU A 21 15.54 -4.22 -6.80
N THR A 22 14.89 -4.95 -5.90
CA THR A 22 13.51 -4.75 -5.38
C THR A 22 12.68 -3.70 -6.15
N ARG A 23 11.83 -4.16 -7.08
CA ARG A 23 10.91 -3.29 -7.82
C ARG A 23 9.78 -2.84 -6.88
N SER A 24 10.04 -1.78 -6.13
CA SER A 24 9.08 -1.10 -5.25
C SER A 24 8.01 -0.37 -6.07
N TYR A 25 6.96 0.10 -5.39
CA TYR A 25 5.84 0.90 -5.93
C TYR A 25 6.29 2.19 -6.65
N GLN A 26 6.86 2.05 -7.85
CA GLN A 26 7.43 3.14 -8.66
C GLN A 26 6.54 3.44 -9.88
N THR A 27 5.23 3.27 -9.76
CA THR A 27 4.26 3.74 -10.76
C THR A 27 3.85 5.17 -10.46
N ALA A 28 3.76 6.01 -11.48
CA ALA A 28 3.09 7.30 -11.34
C ALA A 28 1.61 7.10 -10.96
N PRO A 29 1.05 7.91 -10.05
CA PRO A 29 -0.39 7.94 -9.82
C PRO A 29 -1.15 8.34 -11.08
N GLY A 30 -2.35 7.80 -11.25
CA GLY A 30 -3.25 8.20 -12.33
C GLY A 30 -4.70 7.84 -12.04
N SER A 31 -5.62 8.37 -12.85
CA SER A 31 -7.06 8.08 -12.75
C SER A 31 -7.43 6.66 -13.21
N ALA A 32 -6.52 5.98 -13.90
CA ALA A 32 -6.65 4.60 -14.33
C ALA A 32 -5.52 3.73 -13.76
N LEU A 33 -5.82 2.46 -13.50
CA LEU A 33 -4.85 1.50 -12.96
C LEU A 33 -3.90 1.02 -14.06
N ASN A 34 -2.69 1.56 -14.06
CA ASN A 34 -1.59 1.10 -14.91
C ASN A 34 -0.72 0.11 -14.14
N PHE A 35 -1.06 -1.18 -14.25
CA PHE A 35 -0.35 -2.24 -13.55
C PHE A 35 1.04 -2.49 -14.14
N ILE A 36 2.06 -2.50 -13.27
CA ILE A 36 3.42 -2.93 -13.61
C ILE A 36 3.82 -4.14 -12.76
N PRO A 37 4.74 -4.99 -13.25
CA PRO A 37 5.35 -6.01 -12.41
C PRO A 37 5.98 -5.42 -11.14
N CYS A 38 5.60 -5.97 -9.99
CA CYS A 38 6.14 -5.63 -8.68
C CYS A 38 6.18 -6.90 -7.83
N TYR A 39 7.18 -7.04 -6.96
CA TYR A 39 7.41 -8.33 -6.32
C TYR A 39 7.50 -9.46 -7.40
N GLN A 40 7.61 -10.74 -7.04
CA GLN A 40 7.84 -11.77 -8.06
C GLN A 40 6.61 -12.02 -8.95
N ASP A 41 5.49 -12.41 -8.34
CA ASP A 41 4.30 -12.88 -9.04
C ASP A 41 3.16 -11.84 -9.09
N TYR A 42 3.44 -10.60 -8.68
CA TYR A 42 2.41 -9.60 -8.45
C TYR A 42 2.51 -8.43 -9.43
N LEU A 43 1.40 -7.71 -9.56
CA LEU A 43 1.32 -6.46 -10.30
C LEU A 43 0.87 -5.35 -9.34
N CYS A 44 1.44 -4.16 -9.51
CA CYS A 44 1.14 -3.00 -8.68
C CYS A 44 0.75 -1.81 -9.54
N ALA A 45 -0.11 -0.97 -8.99
CA ALA A 45 -0.51 0.30 -9.60
C ALA A 45 -0.74 1.36 -8.50
N ARG A 46 -0.81 2.63 -8.92
CA ARG A 46 -1.29 3.72 -8.06
C ARG A 46 -2.56 4.34 -8.64
N LEU A 47 -3.60 4.39 -7.82
CA LEU A 47 -4.87 5.05 -8.16
C LEU A 47 -4.93 6.41 -7.48
N GLU A 48 -5.03 7.47 -8.26
CA GLU A 48 -5.25 8.81 -7.73
C GLU A 48 -6.73 9.03 -7.42
N VAL A 49 -7.02 9.43 -6.18
CA VAL A 49 -8.38 9.75 -5.71
C VAL A 49 -8.39 11.08 -4.98
N PRO A 50 -9.46 11.89 -5.08
CA PRO A 50 -9.58 13.13 -4.32
C PRO A 50 -9.65 12.86 -2.81
N LEU A 51 -9.01 13.70 -2.00
CA LEU A 51 -9.12 13.65 -0.54
C LEU A 51 -10.55 13.99 -0.11
N ASP A 52 -11.16 14.99 -0.73
CA ASP A 52 -12.54 15.39 -0.47
C ASP A 52 -13.38 15.29 -1.74
N TRP A 53 -14.32 14.34 -1.78
CA TRP A 53 -15.21 14.16 -2.93
C TRP A 53 -16.22 15.30 -3.12
N SER A 54 -16.42 16.14 -2.11
CA SER A 54 -17.33 17.30 -2.16
C SER A 54 -16.65 18.61 -2.56
N ALA A 55 -15.31 18.64 -2.53
CA ALA A 55 -14.53 19.82 -2.88
C ALA A 55 -14.57 20.11 -4.39
N SER A 56 -14.44 21.39 -4.73
CA SER A 56 -14.26 21.81 -6.12
C SER A 56 -12.96 21.22 -6.70
N ALA A 57 -12.95 20.91 -8.00
CA ALA A 57 -11.78 20.29 -8.64
C ALA A 57 -10.48 21.11 -8.53
N ILE A 58 -10.59 22.43 -8.31
CA ILE A 58 -9.45 23.35 -8.18
C ILE A 58 -8.79 23.23 -6.79
N GLU A 59 -9.54 22.82 -5.78
CA GLU A 59 -9.09 22.76 -4.38
C GLU A 59 -8.74 21.33 -3.93
N ASN A 60 -8.99 20.34 -4.80
CA ASN A 60 -8.98 18.95 -4.40
C ASN A 60 -7.55 18.38 -4.36
N LYS A 61 -6.98 18.31 -3.16
CA LYS A 61 -5.81 17.49 -2.87
C LYS A 61 -6.13 16.02 -3.17
N THR A 62 -5.13 15.22 -3.53
CA THR A 62 -5.33 13.80 -3.85
C THR A 62 -4.54 12.88 -2.92
N ALA A 63 -5.02 11.65 -2.81
CA ALA A 63 -4.25 10.50 -2.33
C ALA A 63 -3.95 9.57 -3.51
N ALA A 64 -2.74 9.01 -3.53
CA ALA A 64 -2.33 7.98 -4.47
C ALA A 64 -2.38 6.62 -3.77
N LEU A 65 -3.52 5.94 -3.88
CA LEU A 65 -3.76 4.62 -3.29
C LEU A 65 -2.80 3.59 -3.91
N ALA A 66 -2.10 2.83 -3.09
CA ALA A 66 -1.29 1.71 -3.53
C ALA A 66 -2.18 0.49 -3.74
N VAL A 67 -2.18 -0.08 -4.95
CA VAL A 67 -2.98 -1.24 -5.33
C VAL A 67 -2.07 -2.40 -5.72
N ILE A 68 -2.35 -3.59 -5.22
CA ILE A 68 -1.65 -4.84 -5.55
C ILE A 68 -2.62 -5.81 -6.21
N LYS A 69 -2.11 -6.63 -7.12
CA LYS A 69 -2.85 -7.69 -7.79
C LYS A 69 -2.00 -8.94 -7.90
N LEU A 70 -2.51 -10.06 -7.41
CA LEU A 70 -2.07 -11.39 -7.79
C LEU A 70 -2.89 -11.81 -9.02
N PRO A 71 -2.28 -11.95 -10.21
CA PRO A 71 -3.03 -12.31 -11.41
C PRO A 71 -3.66 -13.72 -11.30
N ALA A 72 -4.78 -13.91 -11.98
CA ALA A 72 -5.36 -15.23 -12.23
C ALA A 72 -4.35 -16.15 -12.93
N GLN A 73 -4.53 -17.46 -12.76
CA GLN A 73 -3.66 -18.47 -13.39
C GLN A 73 -3.88 -18.63 -14.90
N VAL A 74 -4.91 -17.98 -15.43
CA VAL A 74 -5.27 -17.97 -16.86
C VAL A 74 -5.22 -16.54 -17.38
N ASP A 75 -5.05 -16.40 -18.70
CA ASP A 75 -5.09 -15.10 -19.36
C ASP A 75 -6.49 -14.46 -19.22
N PRO A 76 -6.61 -13.12 -19.07
CA PRO A 76 -7.91 -12.45 -19.04
C PRO A 76 -8.82 -12.71 -20.26
N ALA A 77 -8.26 -13.13 -21.40
CA ALA A 77 -9.02 -13.53 -22.59
C ALA A 77 -9.52 -14.98 -22.55
N ASP A 78 -9.09 -15.79 -21.57
CA ASP A 78 -9.56 -17.16 -21.39
C ASP A 78 -11.01 -17.19 -20.85
N GLU A 79 -11.85 -18.07 -21.38
CA GLU A 79 -13.25 -18.22 -20.95
C GLU A 79 -13.41 -18.61 -19.47
N ARG A 80 -12.34 -19.15 -18.87
CA ARG A 80 -12.29 -19.51 -17.44
C ARG A 80 -11.92 -18.33 -16.54
N TYR A 81 -11.58 -17.17 -17.09
CA TYR A 81 -11.31 -15.98 -16.29
C TYR A 81 -12.58 -15.51 -15.59
N GLY A 82 -12.59 -15.58 -14.26
CA GLY A 82 -13.73 -15.24 -13.42
C GLY A 82 -13.82 -13.76 -13.04
N GLY A 83 -12.84 -12.95 -13.45
CA GLY A 83 -12.75 -11.54 -13.06
C GLY A 83 -11.85 -11.33 -11.84
N SER A 84 -12.07 -10.21 -11.15
CA SER A 84 -11.25 -9.79 -10.02
C SER A 84 -12.04 -9.82 -8.71
N ILE A 85 -11.40 -10.32 -7.65
CA ILE A 85 -11.91 -10.27 -6.27
C ILE A 85 -11.10 -9.23 -5.52
N ILE A 86 -11.79 -8.22 -4.97
CA ILE A 86 -11.17 -7.15 -4.20
C ILE A 86 -11.25 -7.51 -2.71
N VAL A 87 -10.09 -7.57 -2.07
CA VAL A 87 -9.92 -7.88 -0.65
C VAL A 87 -9.62 -6.60 0.10
N ASN A 88 -10.39 -6.31 1.15
CA ASN A 88 -10.02 -5.30 2.13
C ASN A 88 -9.34 -6.00 3.34
N PRO A 89 -8.11 -5.59 3.73
CA PRO A 89 -7.29 -6.26 4.75
C PRO A 89 -7.82 -6.16 6.19
N GLY A 90 -8.93 -5.45 6.43
CA GLY A 90 -9.44 -5.21 7.78
C GLY A 90 -8.54 -4.29 8.62
N GLY A 91 -8.63 -4.39 9.94
CA GLY A 91 -8.03 -3.44 10.88
C GLY A 91 -9.11 -2.61 11.58
N PRO A 92 -9.21 -1.27 11.35
CA PRO A 92 -8.61 -0.43 10.30
C PRO A 92 -7.09 -0.21 10.43
N GLY A 93 -6.47 0.31 9.36
CA GLY A 93 -5.01 0.53 9.31
C GLY A 93 -4.20 -0.65 8.76
N GLY A 94 -4.86 -1.76 8.40
CA GLY A 94 -4.21 -2.88 7.73
C GLY A 94 -3.79 -2.54 6.30
N SER A 95 -2.59 -2.99 5.90
CA SER A 95 -2.09 -2.86 4.54
C SER A 95 -2.61 -4.01 3.66
N GLY A 96 -3.33 -3.67 2.60
CA GLY A 96 -3.84 -4.63 1.61
C GLY A 96 -2.71 -5.20 0.76
N VAL A 97 -1.69 -4.39 0.52
CA VAL A 97 -0.44 -4.84 -0.09
C VAL A 97 0.18 -5.98 0.71
N GLN A 98 0.36 -5.76 2.02
CA GLN A 98 0.96 -6.77 2.89
C GLN A 98 0.08 -8.02 3.04
N GLU A 99 -1.26 -7.86 3.13
CA GLU A 99 -2.19 -8.99 3.20
C GLU A 99 -2.07 -9.90 1.96
N ILE A 100 -2.01 -9.33 0.76
CA ILE A 100 -1.92 -10.11 -0.49
C ILE A 100 -0.54 -10.72 -0.69
N LEU A 101 0.54 -10.06 -0.24
CA LEU A 101 1.87 -10.67 -0.21
C LEU A 101 1.91 -11.89 0.73
N ASN A 102 1.23 -11.82 1.87
CA ASN A 102 1.23 -12.89 2.87
C ASN A 102 0.26 -14.03 2.53
N ARG A 103 -0.96 -13.70 2.09
CA ARG A 103 -2.10 -14.63 2.00
C ARG A 103 -2.77 -14.67 0.63
N GLY A 104 -2.34 -13.86 -0.34
CA GLY A 104 -2.97 -13.79 -1.67
C GLY A 104 -3.08 -15.15 -2.37
N LYS A 105 -2.04 -15.99 -2.28
CA LYS A 105 -2.05 -17.35 -2.87
C LYS A 105 -3.00 -18.32 -2.15
N GLU A 106 -3.19 -18.17 -0.84
CA GLU A 106 -4.16 -18.95 -0.06
C GLU A 106 -5.59 -18.56 -0.44
N ILE A 107 -5.84 -17.25 -0.54
CA ILE A 107 -7.12 -16.69 -1.00
C ILE A 107 -7.42 -17.19 -2.42
N GLN A 108 -6.48 -17.06 -3.35
CA GLN A 108 -6.64 -17.50 -4.74
C GLN A 108 -6.99 -18.99 -4.83
N ARG A 109 -6.27 -19.87 -4.11
CA ARG A 109 -6.60 -21.30 -4.08
C ARG A 109 -8.00 -21.62 -3.54
N THR A 110 -8.55 -20.75 -2.69
CA THR A 110 -9.87 -20.95 -2.09
C THR A 110 -10.99 -20.56 -3.05
N VAL A 111 -10.77 -19.52 -3.87
CA VAL A 111 -11.79 -18.99 -4.79
C VAL A 111 -11.70 -19.59 -6.18
N ASP A 112 -10.51 -20.02 -6.60
CA ASP A 112 -10.33 -20.76 -7.85
C ASP A 112 -11.05 -22.12 -7.76
N SER A 113 -11.59 -22.59 -8.88
CA SER A 113 -12.35 -23.84 -8.96
C SER A 113 -11.78 -24.77 -10.04
N PRO A 114 -10.61 -25.39 -9.86
CA PRO A 114 -9.89 -26.09 -10.94
C PRO A 114 -10.44 -27.48 -11.29
N ASP A 115 -11.31 -28.07 -10.46
CA ASP A 115 -11.60 -29.51 -10.50
C ASP A 115 -12.62 -29.94 -11.57
N ASP A 116 -13.38 -29.00 -12.14
CA ASP A 116 -14.28 -29.26 -13.27
C ASP A 116 -13.85 -28.41 -14.47
N ALA A 117 -13.31 -29.05 -15.50
CA ALA A 117 -12.83 -28.38 -16.71
C ALA A 117 -13.91 -27.53 -17.41
N GLN A 118 -15.20 -27.87 -17.28
CA GLN A 118 -16.30 -27.10 -17.86
C GLN A 118 -16.76 -25.93 -16.97
N GLN A 119 -16.52 -26.01 -15.66
CA GLN A 119 -16.91 -24.98 -14.68
C GLN A 119 -15.72 -24.25 -14.08
N SER A 120 -14.50 -24.49 -14.59
CA SER A 120 -13.29 -23.93 -14.03
C SER A 120 -13.33 -22.41 -14.05
N ARG A 121 -13.05 -21.79 -12.91
CA ARG A 121 -12.94 -20.34 -12.77
C ARG A 121 -11.67 -19.96 -12.02
N TYR A 122 -10.98 -18.94 -12.52
CA TYR A 122 -9.75 -18.41 -11.93
C TYR A 122 -9.86 -16.91 -11.78
N PHE A 123 -9.36 -16.38 -10.66
CA PHE A 123 -9.59 -14.97 -10.30
C PHE A 123 -8.28 -14.20 -10.07
N ASP A 124 -8.30 -12.94 -10.50
CA ASP A 124 -7.35 -11.95 -10.01
C ASP A 124 -7.67 -11.66 -8.53
N ILE A 125 -6.68 -11.69 -7.65
CA ILE A 125 -6.86 -11.25 -6.25
C ILE A 125 -6.24 -9.86 -6.11
N VAL A 126 -7.10 -8.87 -5.88
CA VAL A 126 -6.72 -7.45 -5.83
C VAL A 126 -6.91 -6.93 -4.41
N SER A 127 -6.00 -6.10 -3.94
CA SER A 127 -6.19 -5.35 -2.70
C SER A 127 -5.53 -3.98 -2.81
N PHE A 128 -5.74 -3.14 -1.81
CA PHE A 128 -5.21 -1.79 -1.76
C PHE A 128 -4.86 -1.40 -0.33
N ASP A 129 -3.89 -0.49 -0.20
CA ASP A 129 -3.66 0.20 1.05
C ASP A 129 -4.64 1.38 1.15
N PRO A 130 -5.50 1.45 2.20
CA PRO A 130 -6.40 2.58 2.39
C PRO A 130 -5.67 3.92 2.53
N ARG A 131 -6.42 5.02 2.56
CA ARG A 131 -5.86 6.37 2.72
C ARG A 131 -5.05 6.46 4.02
N GLY A 132 -3.83 6.98 3.91
CA GLY A 132 -2.91 7.14 5.06
C GLY A 132 -2.22 5.85 5.51
N VAL A 133 -2.47 4.71 4.86
CA VAL A 133 -1.97 3.40 5.28
C VAL A 133 -0.87 2.89 4.34
N GLY A 134 0.13 2.20 4.90
CA GLY A 134 1.11 1.42 4.14
C GLY A 134 1.84 2.23 3.07
N ASN A 135 1.66 1.84 1.81
CA ASN A 135 2.31 2.41 0.64
C ASN A 135 1.52 3.57 0.00
N THR A 136 0.30 3.86 0.50
CA THR A 136 -0.52 4.97 0.02
C THR A 136 0.09 6.31 0.45
N ILE A 137 0.03 7.28 -0.46
CA ILE A 137 0.62 8.61 -0.26
C ILE A 137 -0.49 9.66 -0.31
N PRO A 138 -0.51 10.66 0.60
CA PRO A 138 0.40 10.81 1.74
C PRO A 138 0.09 9.78 2.86
N PRO A 139 1.07 9.44 3.72
CA PRO A 139 0.84 8.59 4.89
C PRO A 139 0.22 9.38 6.04
N LEU A 140 -0.51 8.70 6.93
CA LEU A 140 -0.77 9.25 8.26
C LEU A 140 0.45 8.98 9.14
N THR A 141 1.03 10.05 9.68
CA THR A 141 2.09 9.96 10.68
C THR A 141 1.55 10.42 12.02
N CYS A 142 1.71 9.62 13.06
CA CYS A 142 1.33 9.99 14.43
C CYS A 142 2.52 10.05 15.39
N PHE A 143 3.68 9.61 14.95
CA PHE A 143 4.90 9.53 15.74
C PHE A 143 6.05 10.15 14.95
N PRO A 144 7.01 10.80 15.60
CA PRO A 144 8.14 11.43 14.91
C PRO A 144 9.03 10.40 14.21
N ASP A 145 9.06 9.16 14.69
CA ASP A 145 9.90 8.09 14.17
C ASP A 145 9.35 6.69 14.54
N LEU A 146 9.95 5.66 13.95
CA LEU A 146 9.55 4.26 14.16
C LEU A 146 9.80 3.76 15.59
N LEU A 147 10.88 4.19 16.24
CA LEU A 147 11.18 3.79 17.61
C LEU A 147 10.13 4.35 18.57
N SER A 148 9.72 5.60 18.39
CA SER A 148 8.64 6.23 19.16
C SER A 148 7.31 5.47 19.01
N SER A 149 6.95 5.08 17.78
CA SER A 149 5.76 4.26 17.50
C SER A 149 5.85 2.87 18.15
N TYR A 150 7.00 2.22 18.05
CA TYR A 150 7.24 0.90 18.65
C TYR A 150 7.10 0.94 20.18
N LEU A 151 7.80 1.87 20.83
CA LEU A 151 7.75 2.03 22.29
C LEU A 151 6.33 2.37 22.78
N TRP A 152 5.58 3.16 22.01
CA TRP A 152 4.18 3.44 22.31
C TRP A 152 3.32 2.18 22.34
N ASN A 153 3.46 1.31 21.33
CA ASN A 153 2.70 0.07 21.21
C ASN A 153 3.10 -0.95 22.29
N GLU A 154 4.40 -1.08 22.59
CA GLU A 154 4.87 -1.95 23.66
C GLU A 154 4.35 -1.51 25.03
N ALA A 155 4.26 -0.21 25.28
CA ALA A 155 3.75 0.32 26.54
C ALA A 155 2.31 -0.12 26.82
N VAL A 156 1.47 -0.37 25.80
CA VAL A 156 0.09 -0.85 25.96
C VAL A 156 0.03 -2.13 26.79
N GLN A 157 1.01 -3.03 26.64
CA GLN A 157 1.08 -4.29 27.41
C GLN A 157 1.27 -4.06 28.91
N ALA A 158 1.89 -2.94 29.30
CA ALA A 158 2.15 -2.60 30.70
C ALA A 158 0.98 -1.88 31.40
N HIS A 159 -0.02 -1.39 30.64
CA HIS A 159 -1.09 -0.54 31.18
C HIS A 159 -2.34 -1.29 31.64
N GLY A 160 -2.42 -2.59 31.36
CA GLY A 160 -3.58 -3.42 31.66
C GLY A 160 -4.77 -3.11 30.76
N LEU A 161 -5.76 -4.01 30.75
CA LEU A 161 -7.01 -3.83 30.00
C LEU A 161 -7.97 -2.91 30.76
N VAL A 162 -8.98 -2.37 30.07
CA VAL A 162 -10.09 -1.66 30.73
C VAL A 162 -10.70 -2.57 31.81
N GLY A 163 -10.80 -2.05 33.04
CA GLY A 163 -11.30 -2.80 34.19
C GLY A 163 -10.27 -3.67 34.92
N SER A 164 -9.01 -3.73 34.46
CA SER A 164 -7.94 -4.44 35.17
C SER A 164 -7.49 -3.76 36.46
N SER A 165 -7.75 -2.45 36.60
CA SER A 165 -7.58 -1.67 37.83
C SER A 165 -8.50 -0.46 37.81
N GLU A 166 -8.63 0.22 38.96
CA GLU A 166 -9.39 1.48 39.09
C GLU A 166 -8.87 2.58 38.15
N HIS A 167 -7.57 2.58 37.85
CA HIS A 167 -6.93 3.62 37.03
C HIS A 167 -6.70 3.21 35.57
N ALA A 168 -6.91 1.94 35.21
CA ALA A 168 -6.63 1.46 33.85
C ALA A 168 -7.45 2.23 32.80
N ALA A 169 -8.71 2.54 33.11
CA ALA A 169 -9.57 3.32 32.21
C ALA A 169 -9.04 4.74 32.00
N ASP A 170 -8.71 5.45 33.08
CA ASP A 170 -8.19 6.82 33.02
C ASP A 170 -6.86 6.90 32.28
N LEU A 171 -5.97 5.94 32.52
CA LEU A 171 -4.67 5.86 31.84
C LEU A 171 -4.83 5.58 30.35
N LEU A 172 -5.68 4.62 29.98
CA LEU A 172 -5.96 4.33 28.57
C LEU A 172 -6.62 5.52 27.87
N TRP A 173 -7.54 6.21 28.55
CA TRP A 173 -8.16 7.42 28.03
C TRP A 173 -7.14 8.54 27.79
N ALA A 174 -6.25 8.81 28.76
CA ALA A 174 -5.20 9.80 28.61
C ALA A 174 -4.24 9.46 27.45
N ARG A 175 -3.89 8.17 27.29
CA ARG A 175 -3.07 7.70 26.16
C ARG A 175 -3.77 7.91 24.83
N MET A 176 -5.05 7.59 24.71
CA MET A 176 -5.80 7.79 23.47
C MET A 176 -5.92 9.26 23.09
N GLN A 177 -6.11 10.16 24.07
CA GLN A 177 -6.06 11.60 23.83
C GLN A 177 -4.69 12.06 23.33
N ALA A 178 -3.60 11.63 23.99
CA ALA A 178 -2.25 11.99 23.57
C ALA A 178 -1.94 11.49 22.14
N LEU A 179 -2.36 10.27 21.80
CA LEU A 179 -2.24 9.74 20.44
C LEU A 179 -3.03 10.58 19.43
N ALA A 180 -4.29 10.90 19.75
CA ALA A 180 -5.14 11.72 18.88
C ALA A 180 -4.50 13.09 18.60
N THR A 181 -4.02 13.78 19.63
CA THR A 181 -3.30 15.06 19.48
C THR A 181 -2.05 14.89 18.61
N SER A 182 -1.24 13.87 18.87
CA SER A 182 -0.02 13.61 18.10
C SER A 182 -0.30 13.36 16.62
N CYS A 183 -1.34 12.58 16.31
CA CYS A 183 -1.79 12.36 14.93
C CYS A 183 -2.28 13.65 14.27
N THR A 184 -3.10 14.46 14.96
CA THR A 184 -3.64 15.72 14.41
C THR A 184 -2.54 16.75 14.15
N ASP A 185 -1.55 16.84 15.02
CA ASP A 185 -0.46 17.81 14.84
C ASP A 185 0.51 17.35 13.75
N SER A 186 0.84 16.06 13.73
CA SER A 186 1.71 15.48 12.70
C SER A 186 1.06 15.45 11.31
N SER A 187 -0.28 15.32 11.21
CA SER A 187 -0.97 15.30 9.92
C SER A 187 -0.91 16.64 9.19
N LYS A 188 -0.89 17.76 9.93
CA LYS A 188 -0.82 19.12 9.35
C LYS A 188 0.40 19.30 8.44
N ASP A 189 1.50 18.64 8.75
CA ASP A 189 2.73 18.69 7.97
C ASP A 189 2.68 17.79 6.72
N ASN A 190 1.77 16.80 6.69
CA ASN A 190 1.62 15.81 5.61
C ASN A 190 0.27 15.93 4.88
N ALA A 191 0.06 17.09 4.25
CA ALA A 191 -1.13 17.45 3.47
C ALA A 191 -2.47 17.47 4.25
N ASP A 192 -2.42 17.24 5.56
CA ASP A 192 -3.55 17.11 6.46
C ASP A 192 -4.52 16.00 6.06
N ILE A 193 -3.99 14.78 5.85
CA ILE A 193 -4.80 13.61 5.47
C ILE A 193 -5.68 13.07 6.61
N GLY A 194 -5.39 13.43 7.88
CA GLY A 194 -6.07 12.89 9.06
C GLY A 194 -7.60 12.89 8.98
N PRO A 195 -8.26 14.01 8.61
CA PRO A 195 -9.72 14.08 8.45
C PRO A 195 -10.29 13.24 7.30
N TYR A 196 -9.45 12.81 6.35
CA TYR A 196 -9.85 12.16 5.10
C TYR A 196 -9.52 10.66 5.07
N MET A 197 -9.13 10.07 6.21
CA MET A 197 -8.85 8.64 6.27
C MET A 197 -10.13 7.82 6.21
N ASN A 198 -10.21 6.94 5.22
CA ASN A 198 -11.29 5.97 5.05
C ASN A 198 -10.79 4.74 4.29
N THR A 199 -11.59 3.67 4.35
CA THR A 199 -11.48 2.45 3.54
C THR A 199 -12.49 2.48 2.40
#